data_AF-A0A7W0XAC1-F1
#
_entry.id   AF-A0A7W0XAC1-F1
#
_cell.length_a   1.000
_cell.length_b   1.000
_cell.length_c   1.000
_cell.angle_alpha   90.00
_cell.angle_beta   90.00
_cell.angle_gamma   90.00
#
_symmetry.space_group_name_H-M   'P 1'
#
loop_
_entity.id
_entity.type
_entity.pdbx_description
1 polymer ?
#
loop_
_entity_poly.entity_id
_entity_poly.type
_entity_poly.pdbx_seq_one_letter_code
_entity_poly.pdbx_strand_id
1 'polypeptide(L)'
;MSAKSAAEVREALSKSLVDPMGLLMLTREYIEEAVNDAVSRGRVTADDAQDLITGLVERGRKQTNDVMADLEHLLGRGRGQIEDRTETARKSGSTAARRARKQVEDATSRAREQADPVLAQADRARRAAGLGPSFPITGYDELTVAQVQARLADLSPAELRKVRDYERRHANRKTVLDGIGDKLD
;
A
#
# COMPACT_ATOMS: atom_id res chain seq x y z
N MET A 1 35.13 -15.09 19.39
CA MET A 1 33.67 -15.03 19.16
C MET A 1 33.15 -16.00 18.08
N SER A 2 33.99 -16.56 17.19
CA SER A 2 33.56 -17.44 16.08
C SER A 2 33.05 -18.84 16.47
N ALA A 3 33.51 -19.41 17.59
CA ALA A 3 33.14 -20.79 17.97
C ALA A 3 31.69 -20.94 18.48
N LYS A 4 31.13 -19.90 19.12
CA LYS A 4 29.75 -19.91 19.62
C LYS A 4 28.72 -19.84 18.50
N SER A 5 28.99 -19.05 17.45
CA SER A 5 28.08 -18.94 16.30
C SER A 5 28.06 -20.22 15.47
N ALA A 6 29.18 -20.93 15.33
CA ALA A 6 29.20 -22.22 14.63
C ALA A 6 28.39 -23.30 15.37
N ALA A 7 28.43 -23.28 16.71
CA ALA A 7 27.65 -24.18 17.55
C ALA A 7 26.14 -23.88 17.49
N GLU A 8 25.74 -22.61 17.57
CA GLU A 8 24.34 -22.18 17.44
C GLU A 8 23.78 -22.46 16.04
N VAL A 9 24.58 -22.25 14.98
CA VAL A 9 24.19 -22.59 13.60
C VAL A 9 24.04 -24.10 13.43
N ARG A 10 24.93 -24.91 14.01
CA ARG A 10 24.83 -26.37 14.01
C ARG A 10 23.59 -26.87 14.76
N GLU A 11 23.28 -26.27 15.91
CA GLU A 11 22.10 -26.61 16.70
C GLU A 11 20.81 -26.23 15.96
N ALA A 12 20.76 -25.04 15.36
CA ALA A 12 19.64 -24.59 14.54
C ALA A 12 19.44 -25.47 13.29
N LEU A 13 20.50 -25.87 12.60
CA LEU A 13 20.43 -26.80 11.47
C LEU A 13 19.92 -28.18 11.91
N SER A 14 20.38 -28.70 13.06
CA SER A 14 19.92 -29.99 13.58
C SER A 14 18.43 -30.01 13.90
N LYS A 15 17.92 -28.96 14.57
CA LYS A 15 16.51 -28.89 14.97
C LYS A 15 15.56 -28.60 13.81
N SER A 16 16.04 -27.90 12.79
CA SER A 16 15.18 -27.35 11.72
C SER A 16 15.19 -28.19 10.45
N LEU A 17 16.29 -28.91 10.16
CA LEU A 17 16.46 -29.66 8.91
C LEU A 17 16.57 -31.18 9.12
N VAL A 18 17.14 -31.63 10.25
CA VAL A 18 17.41 -33.07 10.46
C VAL A 18 16.15 -33.82 10.91
N ASP A 19 15.45 -33.31 11.92
CA ASP A 19 14.28 -33.99 12.51
C ASP A 19 13.06 -34.11 11.57
N PRO A 20 12.63 -33.07 10.83
CA PRO A 20 11.44 -33.17 9.98
C PRO A 20 11.70 -33.82 8.60
N MET A 21 12.94 -33.79 8.10
CA MET A 21 13.29 -34.34 6.77
C MET A 21 13.97 -35.72 6.83
N GLY A 22 14.23 -36.26 8.02
CA GLY A 22 14.92 -37.54 8.19
C GLY A 22 16.39 -37.50 7.74
N LEU A 23 17.04 -36.33 7.79
CA LEU A 23 18.39 -36.13 7.27
C LEU A 23 19.46 -36.56 8.29
N LEU A 24 20.16 -37.67 8.08
CA LEU A 24 21.22 -38.13 8.98
C LEU A 24 22.58 -37.51 8.60
N MET A 25 23.15 -36.68 9.48
CA MET A 25 24.51 -36.14 9.33
C MET A 25 25.52 -37.09 9.95
N LEU A 26 26.34 -37.74 9.13
CA LEU A 26 27.47 -38.56 9.55
C LEU A 26 28.77 -37.80 9.29
N THR A 27 29.62 -37.68 10.31
CA THR A 27 30.96 -37.09 10.13
C THR A 27 31.90 -38.11 9.51
N ARG A 28 32.91 -37.62 8.78
CA ARG A 28 33.96 -38.45 8.19
C ARG A 28 34.64 -39.34 9.24
N GLU A 29 34.90 -38.77 10.41
CA GLU A 29 35.54 -39.46 11.55
C GLU A 29 34.72 -40.68 12.01
N TYR A 30 33.39 -40.55 12.10
CA TYR A 30 32.51 -41.63 12.52
C TYR A 30 32.43 -42.76 11.46
N ILE A 31 32.48 -42.37 10.17
CA ILE A 31 32.53 -43.32 9.06
C ILE A 31 33.85 -44.08 9.08
N GLU A 32 34.97 -43.38 9.26
CA GLU A 32 36.30 -43.98 9.33
C GLU A 32 36.43 -44.95 10.51
N GLU A 33 35.91 -44.59 11.69
CA GLU A 33 35.92 -45.45 12.86
C GLU A 33 35.16 -46.76 12.62
N ALA A 34 33.92 -46.67 12.10
CA ALA A 34 33.09 -47.85 11.82
C ALA A 34 33.71 -48.77 10.75
N VAL A 35 34.31 -48.18 9.72
CA VAL A 35 34.98 -48.93 8.64
C VAL A 35 36.28 -49.56 9.15
N ASN A 36 37.10 -48.84 9.94
CA ASN A 36 38.34 -49.37 10.52
C ASN A 36 38.10 -50.51 11.51
N ASP A 37 37.01 -50.46 12.29
CA ASP A 37 36.59 -51.56 13.17
C ASP A 37 36.14 -52.79 12.36
N ALA A 38 35.59 -52.60 11.15
CA ALA A 38 35.28 -53.70 10.24
C ALA A 38 36.54 -54.33 9.62
N VAL A 39 37.55 -53.52 9.29
CA VAL A 39 38.87 -53.99 8.82
C VAL A 39 39.61 -54.75 9.92
N SER A 40 39.64 -54.21 11.13
CA SER A 40 40.30 -54.83 12.30
C SER A 40 39.72 -56.20 12.66
N ARG A 41 38.41 -56.39 12.41
CA ARG A 41 37.71 -57.68 12.60
C ARG A 41 37.82 -58.63 11.41
N GLY A 42 38.55 -58.25 10.35
CA GLY A 42 38.75 -59.05 9.14
C GLY A 42 37.50 -59.23 8.29
N ARG A 43 36.48 -58.37 8.45
CA ARG A 43 35.22 -58.44 7.67
C ARG A 43 35.29 -57.65 6.35
N VAL A 44 36.23 -56.72 6.25
CA VAL A 44 36.47 -55.86 5.08
C VAL A 44 37.99 -55.75 4.91
N THR A 45 38.50 -55.70 3.68
CA THR A 45 39.92 -55.46 3.45
C THR A 45 40.26 -53.98 3.57
N ALA A 46 41.53 -53.63 3.82
CA ALA A 46 41.94 -52.23 3.92
C ALA A 46 41.70 -51.46 2.61
N ASP A 47 41.88 -52.12 1.47
CA ASP A 47 41.65 -51.53 0.14
C ASP A 47 40.15 -51.31 -0.11
N ASP A 48 39.29 -52.31 0.16
CA ASP A 48 37.83 -52.18 0.02
C ASP A 48 37.27 -51.07 0.93
N ALA A 49 37.82 -50.92 2.13
CA ALA A 49 37.46 -49.87 3.07
C ALA A 49 37.72 -48.48 2.50
N GLN A 50 38.86 -48.28 1.84
CA GLN A 50 39.25 -47.01 1.26
C GLN A 50 38.37 -46.63 0.05
N ASP A 51 37.99 -47.62 -0.76
CA ASP A 51 37.05 -47.46 -1.87
C ASP A 51 35.63 -47.11 -1.37
N LEU A 52 35.18 -47.76 -0.30
CA LEU A 52 33.87 -47.48 0.32
C LEU A 52 33.79 -46.04 0.86
N ILE A 53 34.83 -45.58 1.56
CA ILE A 53 34.89 -44.21 2.09
C ILE A 53 34.86 -43.20 0.95
N THR A 54 35.67 -43.42 -0.08
CA THR A 54 35.73 -42.53 -1.26
C THR A 54 34.37 -42.44 -1.95
N GLY A 55 33.74 -43.59 -2.22
CA GLY A 55 32.43 -43.64 -2.86
C GLY A 55 31.28 -43.10 -1.99
N LEU A 56 31.39 -43.13 -0.66
CA LEU A 56 30.42 -42.50 0.25
C LEU A 56 30.55 -40.98 0.25
N VAL A 57 31.77 -40.45 0.28
CA VAL A 57 32.03 -39.01 0.25
C VAL A 57 31.54 -38.39 -1.05
N GLU A 58 31.83 -39.03 -2.19
CA GLU A 58 31.38 -38.55 -3.50
C GLU A 58 29.84 -38.54 -3.61
N ARG A 59 29.18 -39.63 -3.19
CA ARG A 59 27.71 -39.70 -3.19
C ARG A 59 27.08 -38.70 -2.24
N GLY A 60 27.64 -38.52 -1.05
CA GLY A 60 27.17 -37.54 -0.08
C GLY A 60 27.25 -36.09 -0.59
N ARG A 61 28.35 -35.74 -1.27
CA ARG A 61 28.49 -34.42 -1.91
C ARG A 61 27.46 -34.20 -3.01
N LYS A 62 27.24 -35.20 -3.87
CA LYS A 62 26.25 -35.12 -4.94
C LYS A 62 24.83 -34.93 -4.39
N GLN A 63 24.42 -35.76 -3.42
CA GLN A 63 23.10 -35.65 -2.79
C GLN A 63 22.90 -34.30 -2.10
N THR A 64 23.93 -33.76 -1.44
CA THR A 64 23.84 -32.43 -0.80
C THR A 64 23.61 -31.34 -1.84
N ASN A 65 24.33 -31.39 -2.97
CA ASN A 65 24.16 -30.42 -4.05
C ASN A 65 22.76 -30.50 -4.67
N ASP A 66 22.23 -31.72 -4.86
CA ASP A 66 20.88 -31.92 -5.40
C ASP A 66 19.81 -31.33 -4.45
N VAL A 67 19.92 -31.59 -3.14
CA VAL A 67 19.01 -31.01 -2.12
C VAL A 67 19.11 -29.49 -2.07
N MET A 68 20.32 -28.93 -2.16
CA MET A 68 20.52 -27.47 -2.19
C MET A 68 19.90 -26.84 -3.44
N ALA A 69 20.03 -27.48 -4.61
CA ALA A 69 19.43 -27.02 -5.85
C ALA A 69 17.88 -27.03 -5.77
N ASP A 70 17.29 -28.09 -5.20
CA ASP A 70 15.85 -28.17 -4.98
C ASP A 70 15.35 -27.07 -4.02
N LEU A 71 16.11 -26.81 -2.94
CA LEU A 71 15.80 -25.74 -1.99
C LEU A 71 15.85 -24.36 -2.64
N GLU A 72 16.89 -24.07 -3.43
CA GLU A 72 17.00 -22.83 -4.21
C GLU A 72 15.82 -22.67 -5.18
N HIS A 73 15.41 -23.76 -5.83
CA HIS A 73 14.28 -23.76 -6.75
C HIS A 73 12.94 -23.50 -6.05
N LEU A 74 12.74 -24.04 -4.85
CA LEU A 74 11.55 -23.77 -4.02
C LEU A 74 11.53 -22.33 -3.51
N LEU A 75 12.67 -21.82 -3.03
CA LEU A 75 12.81 -20.45 -2.55
C LEU A 75 12.65 -19.42 -3.69
N GLY A 76 13.20 -19.70 -4.87
CA GLY A 76 13.06 -18.86 -6.06
C GLY A 76 11.60 -18.75 -6.53
N ARG A 77 10.87 -19.88 -6.52
CA ARG A 77 9.43 -19.92 -6.86
C ARG A 77 8.55 -19.20 -5.84
N GLY A 78 8.93 -19.23 -4.56
CA GLY A 78 8.23 -18.50 -3.50
C GLY A 78 8.36 -16.98 -3.65
N ARG A 79 9.53 -16.49 -4.06
CA ARG A 79 9.80 -15.06 -4.18
C ARG A 79 9.08 -14.40 -5.37
N GLY A 80 9.07 -15.04 -6.54
CA GLY A 80 8.39 -14.52 -7.74
C GLY A 80 6.87 -14.38 -7.58
N GLN A 81 6.22 -15.34 -6.92
CA GLN A 81 4.76 -15.30 -6.73
C GLN A 81 4.30 -14.26 -5.70
N ILE A 82 5.15 -13.85 -4.76
CA ILE A 82 4.83 -12.81 -3.77
C ILE A 82 4.90 -11.44 -4.42
N GLU A 83 5.86 -11.21 -5.31
CA GLU A 83 6.06 -9.93 -6.00
C GLU A 83 4.86 -9.60 -6.93
N ASP A 84 4.44 -10.54 -7.76
CA ASP A 84 3.30 -10.38 -8.69
C ASP A 84 1.96 -10.13 -7.98
N ARG A 85 1.74 -10.80 -6.83
CA ARG A 85 0.53 -10.62 -6.01
C ARG A 85 0.49 -9.26 -5.33
N THR A 86 1.64 -8.75 -4.88
CA THR A 86 1.70 -7.42 -4.25
C THR A 86 1.52 -6.27 -5.25
N GLU A 87 2.04 -6.40 -6.47
CA GLU A 87 1.85 -5.36 -7.50
C GLU A 87 0.38 -5.28 -7.95
N THR A 88 -0.25 -6.43 -8.18
CA THR A 88 -1.65 -6.51 -8.61
C THR A 88 -2.61 -5.99 -7.52
N ALA A 89 -2.35 -6.35 -6.25
CA ALA A 89 -3.13 -5.83 -5.12
C ALA A 89 -3.01 -4.31 -4.96
N ARG A 90 -1.82 -3.74 -5.19
CA ARG A 90 -1.57 -2.29 -5.13
C ARG A 90 -2.31 -1.54 -6.25
N LYS A 91 -2.25 -2.05 -7.49
CA LYS A 91 -2.96 -1.47 -8.65
C LYS A 91 -4.49 -1.52 -8.47
N SER A 92 -5.03 -2.64 -7.99
CA SER A 92 -6.46 -2.74 -7.72
C SER A 92 -6.91 -1.86 -6.54
N GLY A 93 -6.13 -1.80 -5.46
CA GLY A 93 -6.42 -0.94 -4.30
C GLY A 93 -6.42 0.55 -4.65
N SER A 94 -5.45 1.01 -5.43
CA SER A 94 -5.39 2.42 -5.88
C SER A 94 -6.56 2.80 -6.79
N THR A 95 -6.99 1.88 -7.67
CA THR A 95 -8.13 2.12 -8.56
C THR A 95 -9.45 2.16 -7.79
N ALA A 96 -9.65 1.26 -6.82
CA ALA A 96 -10.81 1.25 -5.95
C ALA A 96 -10.90 2.54 -5.12
N ALA A 97 -9.80 2.97 -4.52
CA ALA A 97 -9.72 4.22 -3.76
C ALA A 97 -10.06 5.45 -4.61
N ARG A 98 -9.55 5.52 -5.85
CA ARG A 98 -9.86 6.62 -6.79
C ARG A 98 -11.35 6.67 -7.14
N ARG A 99 -11.98 5.51 -7.37
CA ARG A 99 -13.42 5.43 -7.66
C ARG A 99 -14.26 5.84 -6.46
N ALA A 100 -13.89 5.40 -5.25
CA ALA A 100 -14.59 5.79 -4.03
C ALA A 100 -14.55 7.31 -3.80
N ARG A 101 -13.38 7.95 -3.97
CA ARG A 101 -13.26 9.41 -3.87
C ARG A 101 -14.16 10.14 -4.88
N LYS A 102 -14.13 9.71 -6.15
CA LYS A 102 -14.97 10.31 -7.19
C LYS A 102 -16.46 10.20 -6.87
N GLN A 103 -16.92 9.06 -6.36
CA GLN A 103 -18.32 8.87 -5.96
C GLN A 103 -18.73 9.81 -4.81
N VAL A 104 -17.85 10.02 -3.83
CA VAL A 104 -18.09 10.97 -2.73
C VAL A 104 -18.14 12.40 -3.25
N GLU A 105 -17.23 12.79 -4.15
CA GLU A 105 -17.24 14.11 -4.79
C GLU A 105 -18.53 14.35 -5.59
N ASP A 106 -18.96 13.36 -6.38
CA ASP A 106 -20.19 13.43 -7.17
C ASP A 106 -21.43 13.51 -6.26
N ALA A 107 -21.48 12.71 -5.19
CA ALA A 107 -22.58 12.73 -4.23
C ALA A 107 -22.66 14.08 -3.48
N THR A 108 -21.51 14.62 -3.08
CA THR A 108 -21.44 15.92 -2.40
C THR A 108 -21.86 17.06 -3.33
N SER A 109 -21.44 17.01 -4.61
CA SER A 109 -21.83 18.01 -5.61
C SER A 109 -23.33 18.02 -5.86
N ARG A 110 -23.95 16.83 -6.01
CA ARG A 110 -25.40 16.69 -6.16
C ARG A 110 -26.17 17.20 -4.94
N ALA A 111 -25.68 16.90 -3.73
CA ALA A 111 -26.31 17.38 -2.50
C ALA A 111 -26.28 18.93 -2.42
N ARG A 112 -25.18 19.56 -2.85
CA ARG A 112 -25.08 21.02 -2.93
C ARG A 112 -26.04 21.62 -3.95
N GLU A 113 -26.11 21.05 -5.15
CA GLU A 113 -27.04 21.51 -6.20
C GLU A 113 -28.50 21.44 -5.75
N GLN A 114 -28.88 20.38 -5.02
CA GLN A 114 -30.23 20.24 -4.48
C GLN A 114 -30.55 21.23 -3.34
N ALA A 115 -29.54 21.61 -2.55
CA ALA A 115 -29.70 22.58 -1.47
C ALA A 115 -29.72 24.05 -1.96
N ASP A 116 -29.14 24.32 -3.13
CA ASP A 116 -28.99 25.66 -3.69
C ASP A 116 -30.31 26.47 -3.80
N PRO A 117 -31.42 25.94 -4.33
CA PRO A 117 -32.68 26.69 -4.41
C PRO A 117 -33.29 26.99 -3.03
N VAL A 118 -33.10 26.08 -2.07
CA VAL A 118 -33.59 26.24 -0.69
C VAL A 118 -32.84 27.38 -0.01
N LEU A 119 -31.51 27.44 -0.19
CA LEU A 119 -30.67 28.52 0.33
C LEU A 119 -31.02 29.87 -0.32
N ALA A 120 -31.23 29.90 -1.65
CA ALA A 120 -31.65 31.13 -2.33
C ALA A 120 -33.02 31.64 -1.85
N GLN A 121 -33.97 30.72 -1.57
CA GLN A 121 -35.26 31.08 -0.99
C GLN A 121 -35.12 31.61 0.45
N ALA A 122 -34.26 30.98 1.25
CA ALA A 122 -33.95 31.45 2.60
C ALA A 122 -33.32 32.85 2.58
N ASP A 123 -32.40 33.12 1.64
CA ASP A 123 -31.79 34.45 1.45
C ASP A 123 -32.84 35.51 1.10
N ARG A 124 -33.80 35.19 0.22
CA ARG A 124 -34.92 36.10 -0.11
C ARG A 124 -35.82 36.37 1.08
N ALA A 125 -36.22 35.32 1.80
CA ALA A 125 -37.10 35.44 2.96
C ALA A 125 -36.45 36.24 4.09
N ARG A 126 -35.16 35.99 4.36
CA ARG A 126 -34.38 36.72 5.37
C ARG A 126 -34.32 38.21 5.05
N ARG A 127 -34.03 38.56 3.78
CA ARG A 127 -33.96 39.96 3.33
C ARG A 127 -35.32 40.66 3.42
N ALA A 128 -36.39 39.99 3.00
CA ALA A 128 -37.75 40.51 3.11
C ALA A 128 -38.19 40.74 4.57
N ALA A 129 -37.71 39.90 5.50
CA ALA A 129 -38.00 40.01 6.93
C ALA A 129 -37.14 41.06 7.67
N GLY A 130 -36.25 41.79 6.97
CA GLY A 130 -35.40 42.81 7.61
C GLY A 130 -34.35 42.25 8.57
N LEU A 131 -34.07 40.95 8.50
CA LEU A 131 -33.06 40.26 9.33
C LEU A 131 -31.64 40.54 8.77
N GLY A 132 -31.12 41.76 8.94
CA GLY A 132 -29.72 42.12 8.61
C GLY A 132 -28.91 42.44 9.87
N PRO A 133 -27.76 41.77 10.11
CA PRO A 133 -26.50 42.13 9.43
C PRO A 133 -25.58 40.95 9.02
N SER A 134 -26.09 39.76 8.69
CA SER A 134 -25.26 38.75 8.00
C SER A 134 -24.90 39.20 6.58
N PHE A 135 -23.90 38.59 5.95
CA PHE A 135 -23.57 38.84 4.54
C PHE A 135 -24.82 38.60 3.63
N PRO A 136 -25.01 39.36 2.51
CA PRO A 136 -26.26 39.32 1.72
C PRO A 136 -26.58 37.97 1.04
N ILE A 137 -25.59 37.10 0.91
CA ILE A 137 -25.72 35.78 0.28
C ILE A 137 -25.21 34.72 1.26
N THR A 138 -26.06 33.77 1.66
CA THR A 138 -25.61 32.73 2.59
C THR A 138 -24.66 31.77 1.89
N GLY A 139 -23.55 31.41 2.55
CA GLY A 139 -22.59 30.43 2.02
C GLY A 139 -21.79 30.92 0.81
N TYR A 140 -21.64 32.24 0.63
CA TYR A 140 -21.03 32.85 -0.56
C TYR A 140 -19.71 32.21 -1.02
N ASP A 141 -18.81 31.89 -0.08
CA ASP A 141 -17.48 31.35 -0.42
C ASP A 141 -17.55 29.96 -1.07
N GLU A 142 -18.62 29.20 -0.82
CA GLU A 142 -18.84 27.86 -1.37
C GLU A 142 -19.57 27.87 -2.72
N LEU A 143 -20.04 29.04 -3.18
CA LEU A 143 -20.82 29.15 -4.40
C LEU A 143 -19.95 29.28 -5.65
N THR A 144 -20.42 28.60 -6.71
CA THR A 144 -19.87 28.77 -8.06
C THR A 144 -20.25 30.12 -8.66
N VAL A 145 -19.51 30.57 -9.67
CA VAL A 145 -19.76 31.86 -10.34
C VAL A 145 -21.19 31.97 -10.87
N ALA A 146 -21.72 30.91 -11.48
CA ALA A 146 -23.09 30.89 -12.00
C ALA A 146 -24.14 31.03 -10.89
N GLN A 147 -23.94 30.34 -9.76
CA GLN A 147 -24.83 30.40 -8.60
C GLN A 147 -24.82 31.76 -7.91
N VAL A 148 -23.66 32.43 -7.90
CA VAL A 148 -23.53 33.81 -7.42
C VAL A 148 -24.29 34.75 -8.36
N GLN A 149 -24.06 34.67 -9.68
CA GLN A 149 -24.73 35.53 -10.66
C GLN A 149 -26.26 35.43 -10.61
N ALA A 150 -26.81 34.22 -10.41
CA ALA A 150 -28.24 34.01 -10.24
C ALA A 150 -28.78 34.78 -9.02
N ARG A 151 -28.05 34.77 -7.90
CA ARG A 151 -28.45 35.50 -6.68
C ARG A 151 -28.30 37.00 -6.83
N LEU A 152 -27.26 37.48 -7.53
CA LEU A 152 -27.04 38.92 -7.78
C LEU A 152 -28.23 39.60 -8.48
N ALA A 153 -29.05 38.87 -9.24
CA ALA A 153 -30.23 39.41 -9.90
C ALA A 153 -31.30 39.90 -8.91
N ASP A 154 -31.38 39.29 -7.72
CA ASP A 154 -32.38 39.61 -6.70
C ASP A 154 -31.85 40.61 -5.65
N LEU A 155 -30.65 41.18 -5.83
CA LEU A 155 -30.00 42.08 -4.85
C LEU A 155 -30.29 43.55 -5.13
N SER A 156 -30.46 44.32 -4.04
CA SER A 156 -30.59 45.78 -4.13
C SER A 156 -29.22 46.45 -4.41
N PRO A 157 -29.20 47.70 -4.93
CA PRO A 157 -27.94 48.42 -5.21
C PRO A 157 -27.03 48.59 -3.99
N ALA A 158 -27.58 48.71 -2.78
CA ALA A 158 -26.80 48.78 -1.55
C ALA A 158 -26.13 47.43 -1.21
N GLU A 159 -26.84 46.32 -1.42
CA GLU A 159 -26.32 44.97 -1.20
C GLU A 159 -25.27 44.60 -2.26
N LEU A 160 -25.48 44.97 -3.52
CA LEU A 160 -24.52 44.76 -4.61
C LEU A 160 -23.17 45.44 -4.30
N ARG A 161 -23.17 46.65 -3.74
CA ARG A 161 -21.94 47.33 -3.29
C ARG A 161 -21.23 46.54 -2.17
N LYS A 162 -21.99 45.99 -1.21
CA LYS A 162 -21.44 45.15 -0.12
C LYS A 162 -20.80 43.86 -0.66
N VAL A 163 -21.46 43.18 -1.62
CA VAL A 163 -20.89 41.97 -2.26
C VAL A 163 -19.66 42.33 -3.09
N ARG A 164 -19.67 43.44 -3.83
CA ARG A 164 -18.52 43.92 -4.60
C ARG A 164 -17.31 44.18 -3.73
N ASP A 165 -17.49 44.85 -2.60
CA ASP A 165 -16.41 45.17 -1.67
C ASP A 165 -15.86 43.90 -1.00
N TYR A 166 -16.72 42.94 -0.69
CA TYR A 166 -16.30 41.63 -0.20
C TYR A 166 -15.50 40.86 -1.25
N GLU A 167 -16.01 40.75 -2.48
CA GLU A 167 -15.37 40.03 -3.58
C GLU A 167 -13.98 40.61 -3.89
N ARG A 168 -13.84 41.94 -3.93
CA ARG A 168 -12.55 42.62 -4.15
C ARG A 168 -11.51 42.32 -3.06
N ARG A 169 -11.95 42.08 -1.82
CA ARG A 169 -11.06 41.81 -0.67
C ARG A 169 -10.73 40.32 -0.51
N HIS A 170 -11.47 39.43 -1.16
CA HIS A 170 -11.30 37.99 -1.05
C HIS A 170 -10.86 37.40 -2.40
N ALA A 171 -11.76 36.75 -3.13
CA ALA A 171 -11.41 35.96 -4.31
C ALA A 171 -11.15 36.79 -5.59
N ASN A 172 -11.61 38.04 -5.64
CA ASN A 172 -11.42 39.00 -6.73
C ASN A 172 -11.71 38.40 -8.13
N ARG A 173 -12.78 37.61 -8.24
CA ARG A 173 -13.21 36.96 -9.49
C ARG A 173 -13.76 38.02 -10.44
N LYS A 174 -13.05 38.27 -11.53
CA LYS A 174 -13.40 39.29 -12.54
C LYS A 174 -14.84 39.15 -13.04
N THR A 175 -15.26 37.95 -13.42
CA THR A 175 -16.62 37.66 -13.93
C THR A 175 -17.74 38.00 -12.94
N VAL A 176 -17.48 37.90 -11.63
CA VAL A 176 -18.46 38.30 -10.60
C VAL A 176 -18.49 39.81 -10.48
N LEU A 177 -17.32 40.47 -10.47
CA LEU A 177 -17.22 41.92 -10.38
C LEU A 177 -17.82 42.63 -11.59
N ASP A 178 -17.59 42.09 -12.80
CA ASP A 178 -18.14 42.60 -14.05
C ASP A 178 -19.67 42.53 -14.00
N GLY A 179 -20.23 41.36 -13.64
CA GLY A 179 -21.68 41.20 -13.51
C GLY A 179 -22.33 42.02 -12.39
N ILE A 180 -21.55 42.46 -11.38
CA ILE A 180 -22.03 43.45 -10.39
C ILE A 180 -21.97 44.86 -10.96
N GLY A 181 -20.95 45.19 -11.76
CA GLY A 181 -20.83 46.46 -12.47
C GLY A 181 -22.02 46.70 -13.39
N ASP A 182 -22.30 45.72 -14.26
CA ASP A 182 -23.43 45.76 -15.21
C ASP A 182 -24.81 45.95 -14.56
N LYS A 183 -24.94 45.61 -13.26
CA LYS A 183 -26.20 45.76 -12.48
C LYS A 183 -26.26 47.04 -11.67
N LEU A 184 -25.14 47.75 -11.54
CA LEU A 184 -25.03 49.02 -10.81
C LEU A 184 -25.04 50.24 -11.72
N ASP A 185 -24.80 50.05 -13.02
CA ASP A 185 -24.97 51.03 -14.10
C ASP A 185 -26.44 51.19 -14.52
#